data_AF-A0AAN8KCP8-F1
#
_entry.id   AF-A0AAN8KCP8-F1
#
_cell.length_a   1.000
_cell.length_b   1.000
_cell.length_c   1.000
_cell.angle_alpha   90.00
_cell.angle_beta   90.00
_cell.angle_gamma   90.00
#
_symmetry.space_group_name_H-M   'P 1'
#
loop_
_entity.id
_entity.type
_entity.pdbx_description
1 polymer ?
#
loop_
_entity_poly.entity_id
_entity_poly.type
_entity_poly.pdbx_seq_one_letter_code
_entity_poly.pdbx_strand_id
1 'polypeptide(L)'
;MLHFLQNPLHHVKELAKFLGRDLTDELGEAIVDAYSFDKLKKANDKVKDDFVKPLFKEGLSMFRKGKVGDWKNWLTVAESENIDRILAERMKDSQFQFK
;
A
#
# COMPACT_ATOMS: atom_id res chain seq x y z
N MET A 1 3.20 -5.27 2.42
CA MET A 1 2.24 -4.14 2.32
C MET A 1 1.13 -4.22 3.38
N LEU A 2 0.53 -5.40 3.64
CA LEU A 2 -0.46 -5.57 4.74
C LEU A 2 0.11 -5.20 6.11
N HIS A 3 1.34 -5.63 6.41
CA HIS A 3 2.00 -5.32 7.69
C HIS A 3 2.21 -3.81 7.92
N PHE A 4 2.53 -3.06 6.86
CA PHE A 4 2.67 -1.60 6.92
C PHE A 4 1.37 -0.91 7.34
N LEU A 5 0.22 -1.43 6.87
CA LEU A 5 -1.09 -0.90 7.27
C LEU A 5 -1.49 -1.31 8.70
N GLN A 6 -0.96 -2.43 9.21
CA GLN A 6 -1.28 -2.94 10.54
C GLN A 6 -0.45 -2.29 11.64
N ASN A 7 0.83 -2.00 11.39
CA ASN A 7 1.71 -1.35 12.37
C ASN A 7 2.70 -0.38 11.69
N PRO A 8 2.20 0.76 11.19
CA PRO A 8 3.02 1.70 10.42
C PRO A 8 4.20 2.27 11.24
N LEU A 9 4.02 2.55 12.53
CA LEU A 9 5.10 3.07 13.39
C LEU A 9 6.26 2.07 13.51
N HIS A 10 5.96 0.79 13.73
CA HIS A 10 6.99 -0.25 13.79
C HIS A 10 7.79 -0.30 12.48
N HIS A 11 7.13 -0.26 11.33
CA HIS A 11 7.82 -0.30 10.04
C HIS A 11 8.65 0.94 9.75
N VAL A 12 8.17 2.13 10.16
CA VAL A 12 8.95 3.36 10.05
C VAL A 12 10.22 3.28 10.91
N LYS A 13 10.13 2.72 12.13
CA LYS A 13 11.30 2.49 13.00
C LYS A 13 12.28 1.47 12.42
N GLU A 14 11.78 0.34 11.89
CA GLU A 14 12.63 -0.66 11.22
C GLU A 14 13.35 -0.06 10.01
N LEU A 15 12.68 0.78 9.24
CA LEU A 15 13.30 1.50 8.12
C LEU A 15 14.38 2.48 8.60
N ALA A 16 14.12 3.23 9.68
CA ALA A 16 15.11 4.13 10.26
C ALA A 16 16.35 3.36 10.73
N LYS A 17 16.16 2.23 11.43
CA LYS A 17 17.23 1.34 11.86
C LYS A 17 18.03 0.78 10.69
N PHE A 18 17.36 0.35 9.61
CA PHE A 18 18.02 -0.11 8.38
C PHE A 18 18.90 0.98 7.76
N LEU A 19 18.48 2.25 7.85
CA LEU A 19 19.25 3.41 7.40
C LEU A 19 20.31 3.88 8.42
N GLY A 20 20.50 3.17 9.53
CA GLY A 20 21.44 3.55 10.60
C GLY A 20 21.03 4.82 11.34
N ARG A 21 19.73 5.08 11.46
CA ARG A 21 19.16 6.23 12.15
C ARG A 21 18.36 5.79 13.37
N ASP A 22 18.51 6.52 14.46
CA ASP A 22 17.62 6.43 15.61
C ASP A 22 16.39 7.31 15.37
N LEU A 23 15.24 6.80 15.80
CA LEU A 23 13.95 7.45 15.62
C LEU A 23 13.16 7.39 16.93
N THR A 24 12.79 8.54 17.46
CA THR A 24 11.89 8.60 18.62
C THR A 24 10.46 8.26 18.21
N ASP A 25 9.65 7.87 19.19
CA ASP A 25 8.26 7.52 18.97
C ASP A 25 7.46 8.71 18.45
N GLU A 26 7.72 9.91 18.99
CA GLU A 26 7.04 11.14 18.58
C GLU A 26 7.34 11.50 17.12
N LEU A 27 8.60 11.40 16.71
CA LEU A 27 8.97 11.66 15.31
C LEU A 27 8.43 10.57 14.38
N GLY A 28 8.43 9.32 14.83
CA GLY A 28 7.84 8.21 14.08
C GLY A 28 6.34 8.38 13.87
N GLU A 29 5.59 8.76 14.90
CA GLU A 29 4.17 9.04 14.82
C GLU A 29 3.87 10.23 13.91
N ALA A 30 4.66 11.30 14.01
CA ALA A 30 4.55 12.45 13.10
C ALA A 30 4.77 12.06 11.63
N ILE A 31 5.73 11.18 11.36
CA ILE A 31 5.97 10.64 10.01
C ILE A 31 4.77 9.81 9.55
N VAL A 32 4.31 8.85 10.37
CA VAL A 32 3.16 8.00 10.04
C VAL A 32 1.93 8.84 9.70
N ASP A 33 1.65 9.87 10.50
CA ASP A 33 0.52 10.77 10.30
C ASP A 33 0.69 11.62 9.03
N ALA A 34 1.87 12.21 8.80
CA ALA A 34 2.18 13.03 7.62
C ALA A 34 2.03 12.24 6.31
N TYR A 35 2.42 10.96 6.32
CA TYR A 35 2.36 10.06 5.16
C TYR A 35 1.13 9.13 5.18
N SER A 36 0.10 9.45 5.96
CA SER A 36 -1.18 8.74 5.92
C SER A 36 -1.83 8.82 4.54
N PHE A 37 -2.61 7.79 4.18
CA PHE A 37 -3.23 7.68 2.85
C PHE A 37 -4.06 8.91 2.49
N ASP A 38 -4.87 9.43 3.42
CA ASP A 38 -5.71 10.59 3.17
C ASP A 38 -4.91 11.87 2.97
N LYS A 39 -3.81 12.05 3.70
CA LYS A 39 -2.93 13.22 3.52
C LYS A 39 -2.17 13.16 2.21
N LEU A 40 -1.66 11.99 1.83
CA LEU A 40 -1.01 11.79 0.53
C LEU A 40 -1.98 11.99 -0.63
N LYS A 41 -3.20 11.46 -0.53
CA LYS A 41 -4.26 11.68 -1.53
C LYS A 41 -4.58 13.17 -1.68
N LYS A 42 -4.81 13.86 -0.57
CA LYS A 42 -5.07 15.32 -0.58
C LYS A 42 -3.90 16.12 -1.12
N ALA A 43 -2.66 15.74 -0.81
CA ALA A 43 -1.47 16.38 -1.35
C ALA A 43 -1.39 16.19 -2.86
N ASN A 44 -1.62 14.97 -3.35
CA ASN A 44 -1.64 14.65 -4.77
C ASN A 44 -2.70 15.44 -5.55
N ASP A 45 -3.92 15.58 -5.01
CA ASP A 45 -4.98 16.35 -5.67
C ASP A 45 -4.63 17.85 -5.80
N LYS A 46 -3.79 18.36 -4.88
CA LYS A 46 -3.29 19.75 -4.91
C LYS A 46 -2.10 19.91 -5.86
N VAL A 47 -1.28 18.87 -6.04
CA VAL A 47 -0.22 18.88 -7.04
C VAL A 47 -0.90 18.88 -8.42
N LYS A 48 -0.88 20.03 -9.09
CA LYS A 48 -1.22 20.14 -10.50
C LYS A 48 -0.10 19.50 -11.30
N ASP A 49 -0.02 18.19 -11.27
CA ASP A 49 0.85 17.48 -12.18
C ASP A 49 0.15 17.48 -13.54
N ASP A 50 0.40 18.56 -14.30
CA ASP A 50 -0.15 18.77 -15.64
C ASP A 50 0.31 17.69 -16.63
N PHE A 51 1.34 16.91 -16.28
CA PHE A 51 1.78 15.73 -17.03
C PHE A 51 0.94 14.48 -16.71
N VAL A 52 0.52 14.35 -15.46
CA VAL A 52 -0.16 13.13 -14.97
C VAL A 52 -1.68 13.23 -15.10
N LYS A 53 -2.28 14.42 -14.96
CA LYS A 53 -3.73 14.62 -15.12
C LYS A 53 -4.29 14.15 -16.47
N PRO A 54 -3.64 14.39 -17.62
CA PRO A 54 -4.13 13.91 -18.92
C PRO A 54 -4.10 12.38 -19.08
N LEU A 55 -3.32 11.67 -18.24
CA LEU A 55 -3.22 10.20 -18.29
C LEU A 55 -4.41 9.50 -17.61
N PHE A 56 -5.16 10.22 -16.76
CA PHE A 56 -6.29 9.66 -16.03
C PHE A 56 -7.61 10.10 -16.66
N LYS A 57 -8.48 9.13 -16.99
CA LYS A 57 -9.88 9.42 -17.35
C LYS A 57 -10.56 10.14 -16.18
N GLU A 58 -11.56 10.96 -16.49
CA GLU A 58 -12.38 11.63 -15.48
C GLU A 58 -12.86 10.63 -14.41
N GLY A 59 -12.64 10.98 -13.13
CA GLY A 59 -12.98 10.15 -11.99
C GLY A 59 -11.92 9.13 -11.56
N LEU A 60 -10.81 8.98 -12.31
CA LEU A 60 -9.67 8.16 -11.90
C LEU A 60 -8.61 9.02 -11.18
N SER A 61 -8.06 8.47 -10.10
CA SER A 61 -6.98 9.07 -9.31
C SER A 61 -5.92 8.02 -9.03
N MET A 62 -4.65 8.46 -8.93
CA MET A 62 -3.55 7.61 -8.46
C MET A 62 -3.85 7.00 -7.08
N PHE A 63 -4.58 7.73 -6.23
CA PHE A 63 -4.98 7.29 -4.90
C PHE A 63 -6.45 6.83 -4.88
N ARG A 64 -6.65 5.52 -5.02
CA ARG A 64 -7.99 4.92 -5.09
C ARG A 64 -8.65 4.67 -3.72
N LYS A 65 -8.27 3.58 -3.02
CA LYS A 65 -8.87 3.16 -1.73
C LYS A 65 -7.88 2.96 -0.58
N GLY A 66 -6.60 2.65 -0.85
CA GLY A 66 -5.60 2.46 0.20
C GLY A 66 -5.85 1.27 1.13
N LYS A 67 -6.60 0.25 0.68
CA LYS A 67 -7.02 -0.89 1.51
C LYS A 67 -6.66 -2.21 0.84
N VAL A 68 -6.24 -3.18 1.66
CA VAL A 68 -6.02 -4.56 1.22
C VAL A 68 -7.35 -5.32 1.24
N GLY A 69 -7.51 -6.28 0.31
CA GLY A 69 -8.70 -7.11 0.22
C GLY A 69 -9.78 -6.57 -0.73
N ASP A 70 -9.57 -5.41 -1.37
CA ASP A 70 -10.56 -4.85 -2.29
C ASP A 70 -10.81 -5.75 -3.51
N TRP A 71 -9.90 -6.68 -3.83
CA TRP A 71 -10.08 -7.70 -4.88
C TRP A 71 -11.37 -8.51 -4.71
N LYS A 72 -11.83 -8.71 -3.46
CA LYS A 72 -13.10 -9.40 -3.15
C LYS A 72 -14.33 -8.69 -3.70
N ASN A 73 -14.24 -7.40 -4.00
CA ASN A 73 -15.33 -6.62 -4.61
C ASN A 73 -15.37 -6.72 -6.13
N TRP A 74 -14.35 -7.34 -6.75
CA TRP A 74 -14.18 -7.35 -8.21
C TRP A 74 -14.13 -8.76 -8.79
N LEU A 75 -13.64 -9.73 -8.02
CA LEU A 75 -13.52 -11.12 -8.46
C LEU A 75 -14.74 -11.91 -8.04
N THR A 76 -15.23 -12.74 -8.96
CA THR A 76 -16.15 -13.83 -8.63
C THR A 76 -15.43 -14.91 -7.83
N VAL A 77 -16.20 -15.78 -7.17
CA VAL A 77 -15.66 -16.92 -6.41
C VAL A 77 -14.79 -17.80 -7.32
N ALA A 78 -15.27 -18.13 -8.52
CA ALA A 78 -14.54 -18.97 -9.47
C ALA A 78 -13.22 -18.32 -9.94
N GLU A 79 -13.19 -17.00 -10.15
CA GLU A 79 -11.95 -16.29 -10.51
C GLU A 79 -10.96 -16.26 -9.34
N SER A 80 -11.45 -16.05 -8.11
CA SER A 80 -10.62 -16.11 -6.91
C SER A 80 -9.98 -17.49 -6.75
N GLU A 81 -10.77 -18.57 -6.84
CA GLU A 81 -10.27 -19.94 -6.72
C GLU A 81 -9.24 -20.28 -7.81
N ASN A 82 -9.47 -19.79 -9.04
CA ASN A 82 -8.51 -19.98 -10.12
C ASN A 82 -7.19 -19.26 -9.85
N ILE A 83 -7.23 -18.03 -9.32
CA ILE A 83 -6.03 -17.29 -8.92
C ILE A 83 -5.30 -18.01 -7.78
N ASP A 84 -6.03 -18.50 -6.77
CA ASP A 84 -5.45 -19.24 -5.64
C ASP A 84 -4.70 -20.48 -6.10
N ARG A 85 -5.28 -21.25 -7.04
CA ARG A 85 -4.62 -22.41 -7.66
C ARG A 85 -3.33 -22.00 -8.39
N ILE A 86 -3.37 -20.97 -9.22
CA ILE A 86 -2.20 -20.48 -9.96
C ILE A 86 -1.10 -20.02 -9.00
N LEU A 87 -1.46 -19.33 -7.92
CA LEU A 87 -0.51 -18.89 -6.90
C LEU A 87 0.12 -20.08 -6.18
N ALA A 88 -0.67 -21.09 -5.79
CA ALA A 88 -0.16 -22.30 -5.17
C ALA A 88 0.85 -23.03 -6.06
N GLU A 89 0.54 -23.18 -7.36
CA GLU A 89 1.43 -23.84 -8.32
C GLU A 89 2.73 -23.05 -8.54
N ARG A 90 2.65 -21.72 -8.66
CA ARG A 90 3.81 -20.86 -8.92
C ARG A 90 4.70 -20.63 -7.70
N MET A 91 4.12 -20.68 -6.50
CA MET A 91 4.83 -20.41 -5.24
C MET A 91 5.25 -21.66 -4.48
N LYS A 92 4.95 -22.87 -5.00
CA LYS A 92 5.18 -24.15 -4.30
C LYS A 92 6.60 -24.37 -3.76
N ASP A 93 7.61 -23.86 -4.46
CA ASP A 93 9.03 -24.01 -4.09
C ASP A 93 9.59 -22.77 -3.38
N SER A 94 8.74 -21.78 -3.10
CA SER A 94 9.11 -20.55 -2.41
C SER A 94 8.84 -20.69 -0.91
N GLN A 95 9.79 -20.19 -0.11
CA GLN A 95 9.57 -20.00 1.33
C GLN A 95 8.75 -18.74 1.64
N PHE A 96 8.46 -17.93 0.61
CA PHE A 96 7.75 -16.67 0.77
C PHE A 96 6.24 -16.88 0.86
N GLN A 97 5.63 -16.33 1.91
CA GLN A 97 4.19 -16.37 2.13
C GLN A 97 3.59 -14.97 2.04
N PHE A 98 2.58 -14.83 1.18
CA PHE A 98 1.72 -13.64 1.16
C PHE A 98 0.69 -13.72 2.29
N LYS A 99 0.26 -12.56 2.79
CA LYS A 99 -0.88 -12.42 3.71
C LYS A 99 -1.93 -11.51 3.09
#